data_AF-A0A8S4QND2-F1
#
_entry.id   AF-A0A8S4QND2-F1
#
_cell.length_a   1.000
_cell.length_b   1.000
_cell.length_c   1.000
_cell.angle_alpha   90.00
_cell.angle_beta   90.00
_cell.angle_gamma   90.00
#
_symmetry.space_group_name_H-M   'P 1'
#
loop_
_entity.id
_entity.type
_entity.pdbx_description
1 polymer ?
#
loop_
_entity_poly.entity_id
_entity_poly.type
_entity_poly.pdbx_seq_one_letter_code
_entity_poly.pdbx_strand_id
1 'polypeptide(L)'
;MEEWNQRYRSGETAATTKMFYPDAIEAYREIRKLEHTALQTQILTGHGGFSKYLHRFKCKEDPSCACEPGTEETVEHVLFECPITKRKRMETEHEINHDITKENANRLVKDGKINEAFLNYCKYATKQVINRNKDK
;
A
#
# COMPACT_ATOMS: atom_id res chain seq x y z
N MET A 1 12.16 -21.04 -12.59
CA MET A 1 11.34 -19.85 -12.30
C MET A 1 9.97 -20.20 -11.73
N GLU A 2 9.34 -21.27 -12.22
CA GLU A 2 8.00 -21.70 -11.80
C GLU A 2 7.89 -22.04 -10.31
N GLU A 3 8.86 -22.80 -9.77
CA GLU A 3 8.92 -23.13 -8.33
C GLU A 3 9.00 -21.88 -7.43
N TRP A 4 9.78 -20.88 -7.85
CA TRP A 4 9.92 -19.64 -7.09
C TRP A 4 8.64 -18.81 -7.10
N ASN A 5 7.97 -18.74 -8.25
CA ASN A 5 6.66 -18.08 -8.34
C ASN A 5 5.58 -18.82 -7.54
N GLN A 6 5.62 -20.16 -7.51
CA GLN A 6 4.72 -20.96 -6.69
C GLN A 6 4.92 -20.66 -5.20
N ARG A 7 6.16 -20.68 -4.70
CA ARG A 7 6.49 -20.32 -3.31
C ARG A 7 6.09 -18.89 -2.97
N TYR A 8 6.30 -17.96 -3.90
CA TYR A 8 5.86 -16.59 -3.74
C TYR A 8 4.34 -16.55 -3.57
N ARG A 9 3.56 -17.13 -4.49
CA ARG A 9 2.09 -17.07 -4.46
C ARG A 9 1.47 -17.79 -3.26
N SER A 10 2.02 -18.92 -2.83
CA SER A 10 1.46 -19.71 -1.72
C SER A 10 1.95 -19.27 -0.33
N GLY A 11 3.06 -18.54 -0.24
CA GLY A 11 3.59 -18.08 1.03
C GLY A 11 2.75 -16.97 1.67
N GLU A 12 2.82 -16.84 2.99
CA GLU A 12 2.14 -15.77 3.74
C GLU A 12 2.95 -14.46 3.76
N THR A 13 4.25 -14.54 3.47
CA THR A 13 5.15 -13.38 3.45
C THR A 13 4.86 -12.47 2.26
N ALA A 14 5.26 -11.19 2.35
CA ALA A 14 5.10 -10.20 1.29
C ALA A 14 3.64 -9.96 0.84
N ALA A 15 2.65 -10.22 1.71
CA ALA A 15 1.23 -10.00 1.43
C ALA A 15 0.96 -8.60 0.84
N THR A 16 1.54 -7.55 1.41
CA THR A 16 1.40 -6.17 0.91
C THR A 16 1.91 -6.03 -0.53
N THR A 17 3.10 -6.56 -0.82
CA THR A 17 3.69 -6.47 -2.17
C THR A 17 2.85 -7.23 -3.19
N LYS A 18 2.29 -8.39 -2.81
CA LYS A 18 1.44 -9.23 -3.67
C LYS A 18 0.15 -8.56 -4.10
N MET A 19 -0.37 -7.61 -3.32
CA MET A 19 -1.54 -6.81 -3.74
C MET A 19 -1.25 -6.06 -5.05
N PHE A 20 -0.03 -5.54 -5.20
CA PHE A 20 0.40 -4.80 -6.37
C PHE A 20 1.03 -5.71 -7.44
N TYR A 21 1.84 -6.69 -7.01
CA TYR A 21 2.59 -7.57 -7.91
C TYR A 21 2.43 -9.03 -7.48
N PRO A 22 1.33 -9.70 -7.87
CA PRO A 22 1.03 -11.06 -7.43
C PRO A 22 1.91 -12.14 -8.10
N ASP A 23 2.59 -11.78 -9.20
CA ASP A 23 3.56 -12.63 -9.87
C ASP A 23 4.98 -12.18 -9.53
N ALA A 24 5.80 -13.14 -9.10
CA ALA A 24 7.12 -12.85 -8.56
C ALA A 24 8.10 -12.35 -9.64
N ILE A 25 7.97 -12.85 -10.87
CA ILE A 25 8.82 -12.47 -12.01
C ILE A 25 8.46 -11.04 -12.44
N GLU A 26 7.17 -10.74 -12.51
CA GLU A 26 6.67 -9.39 -12.76
C GLU A 26 7.10 -8.42 -11.66
N ALA A 27 6.95 -8.80 -10.39
CA ALA A 27 7.40 -8.00 -9.25
C ALA A 27 8.88 -7.62 -9.39
N TYR A 28 9.75 -8.61 -9.65
CA TYR A 28 11.18 -8.37 -9.85
C TYR A 28 11.45 -7.41 -11.02
N ARG A 29 10.74 -7.58 -12.14
CA ARG A 29 10.91 -6.76 -13.34
C ARG A 29 10.46 -5.31 -13.14
N GLU A 30 9.38 -5.07 -12.41
CA GLU A 30 8.86 -3.72 -12.19
C GLU A 30 9.57 -3.01 -11.03
N ILE A 31 9.78 -3.68 -9.90
CA ILE A 31 10.41 -3.06 -8.72
C ILE A 31 11.83 -2.57 -9.00
N ARG A 32 12.59 -3.26 -9.86
CA ARG A 32 13.94 -2.81 -10.25
C ARG A 32 13.98 -1.53 -11.09
N LYS A 33 12.83 -1.11 -11.65
CA LYS A 33 12.70 0.14 -12.42
C LYS A 33 12.24 1.30 -11.55
N LEU A 34 11.66 1.01 -10.38
CA LEU A 34 11.18 2.03 -9.46
C LEU A 34 12.36 2.75 -8.82
N GLU A 35 12.21 4.06 -8.64
CA GLU A 35 13.03 4.79 -7.69
C GLU A 35 12.81 4.21 -6.28
N HIS A 36 13.88 3.89 -5.56
CA HIS A 36 13.78 3.27 -4.23
C HIS A 36 13.78 4.34 -3.13
N THR A 37 12.70 5.11 -3.07
CA THR A 37 12.50 6.05 -1.96
C THR A 37 11.97 5.32 -0.72
N ALA A 38 12.30 5.82 0.47
CA ALA A 38 11.81 5.26 1.73
C ALA A 38 10.27 5.22 1.79
N LEU A 39 9.58 6.17 1.15
CA LEU A 39 8.11 6.19 1.11
C LEU A 39 7.54 5.08 0.22
N GLN A 40 8.15 4.83 -0.94
CA GLN A 40 7.73 3.73 -1.83
C GLN A 40 7.98 2.36 -1.21
N THR A 41 9.12 2.18 -0.53
CA THR A 41 9.38 0.94 0.22
C THR A 41 8.31 0.70 1.28
N GLN A 42 7.91 1.75 2.02
CA GLN A 42 6.84 1.65 3.02
C GLN A 42 5.49 1.27 2.41
N ILE A 43 5.13 1.84 1.26
CA ILE A 43 3.91 1.49 0.52
C ILE A 43 3.93 0.01 0.11
N LEU A 44 5.03 -0.46 -0.50
CA LEU A 44 5.10 -1.80 -1.08
C LEU A 44 5.21 -2.92 -0.04
N THR A 45 5.75 -2.61 1.14
CA THR A 45 6.01 -3.63 2.17
C THR A 45 5.06 -3.52 3.36
N GLY A 46 4.47 -2.35 3.61
CA GLY A 46 3.77 -2.02 4.85
C GLY A 46 4.71 -1.87 6.05
N HIS A 47 6.03 -1.89 5.83
CA HIS A 47 7.03 -1.72 6.85
C HIS A 47 7.37 -0.24 7.02
N GLY A 48 6.61 0.46 7.87
CA GLY A 48 6.70 1.91 7.97
C GLY A 48 5.92 2.51 9.12
N GLY A 49 5.68 3.82 9.07
CA GLY A 49 4.93 4.57 10.08
C GLY A 49 3.42 4.30 10.08
N PHE A 50 2.99 3.05 9.92
CA PHE A 50 1.60 2.60 10.05
C PHE A 50 1.36 2.08 11.47
N SER A 51 0.21 2.39 12.08
CA SER A 51 -0.03 2.04 13.49
C SER A 51 0.10 0.54 13.76
N LYS A 52 -0.39 -0.34 12.87
CA LYS A 52 -0.19 -1.80 12.99
C LYS A 52 1.28 -2.20 13.03
N TYR A 53 2.09 -1.63 12.13
CA TYR A 53 3.51 -1.94 12.04
C TYR A 53 4.27 -1.42 13.27
N LEU A 54 4.00 -0.17 13.68
CA LEU A 54 4.61 0.41 14.87
C LEU A 54 4.26 -0.37 16.14
N HIS A 55 3.00 -0.80 16.28
CA HIS A 55 2.55 -1.64 17.40
C HIS A 55 3.27 -2.99 17.45
N ARG A 56 3.47 -3.66 16.30
CA ARG A 56 4.25 -4.91 16.22
C ARG A 56 5.67 -4.76 16.79
N PHE A 57 6.28 -3.58 16.64
CA PHE A 57 7.61 -3.27 17.18
C PHE A 57 7.58 -2.59 18.54
N LYS A 58 6.42 -2.51 19.20
CA LYS A 58 6.22 -1.85 20.50
C LYS A 58 6.61 -0.36 20.50
N CYS A 59 6.49 0.28 19.33
CA CYS A 59 6.67 1.73 19.18
C CYS A 59 5.34 2.50 19.31
N LYS A 60 4.22 1.78 19.46
CA LYS A 60 2.87 2.33 19.63
C LYS A 60 2.03 1.33 20.41
N GLU A 61 1.20 1.79 21.34
CA GLU A 61 0.37 0.91 22.19
C GLU A 61 -0.84 0.32 21.46
N ASP A 62 -1.37 1.01 20.45
CA ASP A 62 -2.60 0.64 19.75
C ASP A 62 -2.35 0.53 18.24
N PRO A 63 -2.66 -0.61 17.59
CA PRO A 63 -2.54 -0.76 16.14
C PRO A 63 -3.63 -0.03 15.33
N SER A 64 -4.64 0.53 15.99
CA SER A 64 -5.82 1.11 15.35
C SER A 64 -5.51 2.35 14.50
N CYS A 65 -6.27 2.52 13.42
CA CYS A 65 -6.31 3.72 12.64
C CYS A 65 -7.07 4.83 13.37
N ALA A 66 -6.68 6.09 13.14
CA ALA A 66 -7.39 7.23 13.70
C ALA A 66 -8.81 7.41 13.15
N CYS A 67 -9.20 6.69 12.09
CA CYS A 67 -10.56 6.79 11.55
C CYS A 67 -11.59 6.07 12.42
N GLU A 68 -11.20 4.98 13.08
CA GLU A 68 -12.10 4.12 13.84
C GLU A 68 -11.30 3.25 14.82
N PRO A 69 -11.64 3.27 16.13
CA PRO A 69 -11.03 2.37 17.11
C PRO A 69 -11.26 0.89 16.75
N GLY A 70 -10.23 0.06 16.90
CA GLY A 70 -10.29 -1.38 16.61
C GLY A 70 -9.98 -1.76 15.16
N THR A 71 -9.99 -0.80 14.23
CA THR A 71 -9.63 -1.05 12.83
C THR A 71 -8.12 -0.87 12.64
N GLU A 72 -7.38 -1.96 12.41
CA GLU A 72 -5.93 -1.90 12.26
C GLU A 72 -5.47 -1.00 11.10
N GLU A 73 -4.52 -0.11 11.36
CA GLU A 73 -3.95 0.73 10.31
C GLU A 73 -2.89 -0.02 9.49
N THR A 74 -3.35 -0.60 8.38
CA THR A 74 -2.52 -1.25 7.36
C THR A 74 -2.40 -0.39 6.09
N VAL A 75 -1.45 -0.73 5.19
CA VAL A 75 -1.44 -0.15 3.84
C VAL A 75 -2.76 -0.40 3.12
N GLU A 76 -3.28 -1.63 3.21
CA GLU A 76 -4.54 -2.04 2.60
C GLU A 76 -5.69 -1.13 3.05
N HIS A 77 -5.87 -1.01 4.36
CA HIS A 77 -6.87 -0.13 4.95
C HIS A 77 -6.69 1.32 4.47
N VAL A 78 -5.48 1.88 4.62
CA VAL A 78 -5.19 3.28 4.29
C VAL A 78 -5.46 3.59 2.82
N LEU A 79 -5.14 2.67 1.90
CA LEU A 79 -5.27 2.90 0.47
C LEU A 79 -6.66 2.59 -0.07
N PHE A 80 -7.40 1.63 0.47
CA PHE A 80 -8.63 1.14 -0.17
C PHE A 80 -9.90 1.43 0.65
N GLU A 81 -9.80 1.56 1.97
CA GLU A 81 -10.98 1.57 2.85
C GLU A 81 -11.10 2.88 3.63
N CYS A 82 -9.97 3.41 4.10
CA CYS A 82 -9.91 4.42 5.15
C CYS A 82 -10.73 5.67 4.80
N PRO A 83 -11.67 6.08 5.68
CA PRO A 83 -12.43 7.32 5.51
C PRO A 83 -11.55 8.58 5.45
N ILE A 84 -10.40 8.59 6.14
CA ILE A 84 -9.47 9.73 6.16
C ILE A 84 -8.92 10.02 4.76
N THR A 85 -8.65 8.98 3.96
CA THR A 85 -8.10 9.10 2.60
C THR A 85 -9.17 9.11 1.52
N LYS A 86 -10.44 8.84 1.88
CA LYS A 86 -11.57 8.66 0.96
C LYS A 86 -11.73 9.79 -0.05
N ARG A 87 -11.66 11.05 0.38
CA ARG A 87 -11.80 12.19 -0.53
C ARG A 87 -10.74 12.16 -1.63
N LYS A 88 -9.47 11.97 -1.26
CA LYS A 88 -8.38 11.95 -2.25
C LYS A 88 -8.44 10.70 -3.13
N ARG A 89 -8.89 9.56 -2.57
CA ARG A 89 -9.16 8.34 -3.33
C ARG A 89 -10.19 8.61 -4.42
N MET A 90 -11.35 9.16 -4.07
CA MET A 90 -12.43 9.48 -5.03
C MET A 90 -11.99 10.48 -6.12
N GLU A 91 -11.20 11.49 -5.75
CA GLU A 91 -10.63 12.41 -6.74
C GLU A 91 -9.75 11.69 -7.76
N THR A 92 -8.90 10.77 -7.28
CA THR A 92 -8.04 9.98 -8.16
C THR A 92 -8.85 8.95 -8.96
N GLU A 93 -9.84 8.30 -8.38
CA GLU A 93 -10.77 7.38 -9.08
C GLU A 93 -11.46 8.07 -10.25
N HIS A 94 -11.92 9.31 -10.04
CA HIS A 94 -12.49 10.14 -11.09
C HIS A 94 -11.46 10.50 -12.18
N GLU A 95 -10.23 10.87 -11.79
CA GLU A 95 -9.14 11.20 -12.71
C GLU A 95 -8.75 10.03 -13.63
N ILE A 96 -8.70 8.81 -13.07
CA ILE A 96 -8.29 7.60 -13.81
C ILE A 96 -9.47 6.85 -14.44
N ASN A 97 -10.71 7.25 -14.17
CA ASN A 97 -11.94 6.57 -14.59
C ASN A 97 -11.96 5.07 -14.20
N HIS A 98 -11.49 4.76 -12.99
CA HIS A 98 -11.47 3.42 -12.40
C HIS A 98 -11.56 3.52 -10.88
N ASP A 99 -12.27 2.57 -10.27
CA ASP A 99 -12.29 2.42 -8.81
C ASP A 99 -10.89 2.04 -8.30
N ILE A 100 -10.55 2.43 -7.07
CA ILE A 100 -9.30 2.06 -6.40
C ILE A 100 -9.64 1.05 -5.32
N THR A 101 -9.41 -0.22 -5.62
CA THR A 101 -9.74 -1.35 -4.74
C THR A 101 -8.53 -2.26 -4.55
N LYS A 102 -8.57 -3.10 -3.52
CA LYS A 102 -7.53 -4.11 -3.31
C LYS A 102 -7.47 -5.10 -4.49
N GLU A 103 -8.63 -5.47 -5.01
CA GLU A 103 -8.82 -6.50 -6.03
C GLU A 103 -8.23 -6.09 -7.39
N ASN A 104 -8.17 -4.78 -7.66
CA ASN A 104 -7.64 -4.25 -8.92
C ASN A 104 -6.28 -3.55 -8.79
N ALA A 105 -5.68 -3.50 -7.59
CA ALA A 105 -4.41 -2.83 -7.35
C ALA A 105 -3.30 -3.30 -8.31
N ASN A 106 -3.27 -4.60 -8.64
CA ASN A 106 -2.33 -5.16 -9.61
C ASN A 106 -2.53 -4.68 -11.05
N ARG A 107 -3.72 -4.20 -11.42
CA ARG A 107 -4.01 -3.61 -12.73
C ARG A 107 -3.63 -2.13 -12.74
N LEU A 108 -3.91 -1.42 -11.65
CA LEU A 108 -3.60 0.00 -11.50
C LEU A 108 -2.10 0.30 -11.67
N VAL A 109 -1.23 -0.61 -11.20
CA VAL A 109 0.24 -0.43 -11.30
C VAL A 109 0.83 -0.78 -12.67
N LYS A 110 0.03 -1.25 -13.64
CA LYS A 110 0.50 -1.71 -14.96
C LYS A 110 0.29 -0.70 -16.08
N ASP A 111 -0.75 0.11 -16.00
CA ASP A 111 -1.03 1.15 -17.00
C ASP A 111 -0.25 2.42 -16.65
N GLY A 112 0.53 2.97 -17.59
CA GLY A 112 1.47 4.06 -17.29
C GLY A 112 0.80 5.30 -16.70
N LYS A 113 -0.34 5.75 -17.28
CA LYS A 113 -1.02 6.97 -16.83
C LYS A 113 -1.80 6.71 -15.54
N ILE A 114 -2.48 5.57 -15.47
CA ILE A 114 -3.23 5.18 -14.26
C ILE A 114 -2.26 4.97 -13.08
N ASN A 115 -1.13 4.32 -13.31
CA ASN A 115 -0.10 4.05 -12.30
C ASN A 115 0.48 5.34 -11.74
N GLU A 116 0.74 6.35 -12.58
CA GLU A 116 1.26 7.63 -12.09
C GLU A 116 0.28 8.31 -11.12
N ALA A 117 -0.99 8.44 -11.51
CA ALA A 117 -2.03 9.02 -10.66
C ALA A 117 -2.26 8.19 -9.38
N PHE A 118 -2.33 6.86 -9.52
CA PHE A 118 -2.48 5.94 -8.39
C PHE A 118 -1.30 6.00 -7.42
N LEU A 119 -0.07 6.03 -7.93
CA LEU A 119 1.14 6.13 -7.10
C LEU A 119 1.20 7.48 -6.37
N ASN A 120 0.77 8.57 -7.01
CA ASN A 120 0.67 9.88 -6.37
C ASN A 120 -0.35 9.88 -5.23
N TYR A 121 -1.50 9.22 -5.42
CA TYR A 121 -2.45 8.96 -4.34
C TYR A 121 -1.83 8.15 -3.20
N CYS A 122 -1.17 7.03 -3.51
CA CYS A 122 -0.53 6.18 -2.51
C CYS A 122 0.52 6.95 -1.68
N LYS A 123 1.33 7.78 -2.34
CA LYS A 123 2.31 8.67 -1.69
C LYS A 123 1.63 9.70 -0.79
N TYR A 124 0.56 10.33 -1.26
CA TYR A 124 -0.22 11.29 -0.46
C TYR A 124 -0.80 10.62 0.79
N ALA A 125 -1.55 9.53 0.62
CA ALA A 125 -2.22 8.81 1.70
C ALA A 125 -1.23 8.32 2.76
N THR A 126 -0.13 7.72 2.31
CA THR A 126 0.91 7.19 3.20
C THR A 126 1.64 8.31 3.94
N LYS A 127 1.93 9.44 3.29
CA LYS A 127 2.59 10.58 3.94
C LYS A 127 1.70 11.18 5.04
N GLN A 128 0.39 11.28 4.82
CA GLN A 128 -0.57 11.75 5.83
C GLN A 128 -0.53 10.87 7.08
N VAL A 129 -0.61 9.55 6.89
CA VAL A 129 -0.60 8.57 7.98
C VAL A 129 0.73 8.57 8.74
N ILE A 130 1.86 8.54 8.03
CA ILE A 130 3.19 8.55 8.65
C ILE A 130 3.37 9.82 9.48
N ASN A 131 3.01 10.99 8.95
CA ASN A 131 3.16 12.24 9.68
C ASN A 131 2.31 12.23 10.95
N ARG A 132 1.04 11.82 10.84
CA ARG A 132 0.14 11.71 11.99
C ARG A 132 0.66 10.75 13.08
N ASN A 133 1.43 9.74 12.70
CA ASN A 133 2.02 8.77 13.64
C ASN A 133 3.41 9.16 14.17
N LYS A 134 4.04 10.23 13.67
CA LYS A 134 5.28 10.77 14.24
C LYS A 134 5.04 11.61 15.48
N ASP A 135 3.87 12.25 15.56
CA ASP A 135 3.53 13.24 16.58
C ASP A 135 2.82 12.63 17.82
N LYS A 136 2.82 11.30 17.96
CA LYS A 136 2.17 10.55 19.04
C LYS A 136 3.09 9.43 19.51
#